data_AF-K8WQ70-F1
#
_entry.id   AF-K8WQ70-F1
#
_cell.length_a   1.000
_cell.length_b   1.000
_cell.length_c   1.000
_cell.angle_alpha   90.00
_cell.angle_beta   90.00
_cell.angle_gamma   90.00
#
_symmetry.space_group_name_H-M   'P 1'
#
loop_
_entity.id
_entity.type
_entity.pdbx_description
1 polymer ?
#
loop_
_entity_poly.entity_id
_entity_poly.type
_entity_poly.pdbx_seq_one_letter_code
_entity_poly.pdbx_strand_id
1 'polypeptide(L)' 'MNNTRDRAWRRAKNKTNSSRKHQTIRFQNIFSAKKNWKQMYGRSEKMIRAAQLGMEYPKVSNIQLVRKGLDEILSNE' A
#
# COMPACT_ATOMS: atom_id res chain seq x y z
N MET A 1 36.76 4.41 0.73
CA MET A 1 35.66 5.33 0.38
C MET A 1 34.53 5.13 1.37
N ASN A 2 34.15 6.17 2.11
CA ASN A 2 33.09 6.07 3.12
C ASN A 2 31.73 5.97 2.43
N ASN A 3 31.09 4.80 2.52
CA ASN A 3 29.76 4.50 1.98
C ASN A 3 28.62 5.00 2.88
N THR A 4 28.82 6.11 3.59
CA THR A 4 27.79 6.64 4.50
C THR A 4 26.67 7.30 3.69
N ARG A 5 25.45 6.74 3.80
CA ARG A 5 24.22 7.27 3.16
C ARG A 5 23.71 8.50 3.89
N ASP A 6 24.54 9.52 3.97
CA ASP A 6 24.29 10.72 4.76
C ASP A 6 23.18 11.59 4.17
N ARG A 7 22.74 12.59 4.92
CA ARG A 7 21.66 13.51 4.51
C ARG A 7 21.96 14.17 3.16
N ALA A 8 23.22 14.52 2.90
CA ALA A 8 23.68 15.06 1.63
C ALA A 8 23.47 14.07 0.47
N TRP A 9 23.87 12.80 0.67
CA TRP A 9 23.67 11.73 -0.31
C TRP A 9 22.17 11.53 -0.61
N ARG A 10 21.32 11.48 0.42
CA ARG A 10 19.87 11.37 0.23
C ARG A 10 19.28 12.54 -0.56
N ARG A 11 19.70 13.77 -0.27
CA ARG A 11 19.27 14.97 -1.02
C ARG A 11 19.71 14.91 -2.49
N ALA A 12 20.96 14.53 -2.75
CA ALA A 12 21.47 14.37 -4.11
C ALA A 12 20.71 13.29 -4.88
N LYS A 13 20.49 12.12 -4.27
CA LYS A 13 19.71 11.03 -4.88
C LYS A 13 18.26 11.44 -5.15
N ASN A 14 17.61 12.13 -4.21
CA ASN A 14 16.25 12.66 -4.41
C ASN A 14 16.19 13.63 -5.59
N LYS A 15 17.16 14.54 -5.73
CA LYS A 15 17.24 15.47 -6.86
C LYS A 15 17.40 14.71 -8.19
N THR A 16 18.29 13.71 -8.25
CA THR A 16 18.48 12.90 -9.46
C THR A 16 17.25 12.04 -9.83
N ASN A 17 16.49 11.58 -8.83
CA ASN A 17 15.29 10.77 -9.06
C ASN A 17 14.03 11.63 -9.33
N SER A 18 14.06 12.92 -8.96
CA SER A 18 12.97 13.86 -9.23
C SER A 18 12.78 14.10 -10.72
N SER A 19 13.85 14.30 -11.51
CA SER A 19 13.69 14.49 -12.97
C SER A 19 13.02 13.29 -13.66
N ARG A 20 13.37 12.06 -13.25
CA ARG A 20 12.71 10.85 -13.76
C ARG A 20 11.22 10.81 -13.43
N LYS A 21 10.83 11.15 -12.20
CA LYS A 21 9.40 11.24 -11.81
C LYS A 21 8.64 12.20 -12.70
N HIS A 22 9.21 13.37 -12.99
CA HIS A 22 8.54 14.39 -13.81
C HIS A 22 8.38 13.92 -15.26
N GLN A 23 9.32 13.14 -15.79
CA GLN A 23 9.19 12.52 -17.12
C GLN A 23 8.08 11.47 -17.13
N THR A 24 8.01 10.59 -16.12
CA THR A 24 6.96 9.56 -16.03
C THR A 24 5.56 10.16 -15.90
N ILE A 25 5.41 11.25 -15.12
CA ILE A 25 4.13 11.95 -14.93
C ILE A 25 3.66 12.59 -16.25
N ARG A 26 4.56 13.17 -17.04
CA ARG A 26 4.20 13.76 -18.35
C ARG A 26 3.63 12.73 -19.31
N PHE A 27 4.18 11.52 -19.36
CA PHE A 27 3.66 10.44 -20.21
C PHE A 27 2.37 9.82 -19.67
N GLN A 28 2.19 9.78 -18.35
CA GLN A 28 0.95 9.27 -17.72
C GLN A 28 -0.25 10.20 -17.93
N ASN A 29 -0.05 11.51 -18.07
CA ASN A 29 -1.15 12.46 -18.32
C ASN A 29 -1.64 12.50 -19.78
N ILE A 30 -0.88 11.92 -20.73
CA ILE A 30 -1.29 11.84 -22.14
C ILE A 30 -2.32 10.71 -22.34
N PHE A 31 -2.24 9.66 -21.52
CA PHE A 31 -3.19 8.56 -21.52
C PHE A 31 -3.76 8.39 -20.11
N SER A 32 -4.95 8.94 -19.88
CA SER A 32 -5.72 8.64 -18.68
C SER A 32 -5.88 7.12 -18.58
N ALA A 33 -5.19 6.50 -17.62
CA ALA A 33 -5.31 5.07 -17.40
C ALA A 33 -6.79 4.70 -17.24
N LYS A 34 -7.20 3.59 -17.86
CA LYS A 34 -8.59 3.11 -17.77
C LYS A 34 -9.01 3.10 -16.31
N LYS A 35 -10.19 3.67 -16.02
CA LYS A 35 -10.74 3.80 -14.65
C LYS A 35 -10.57 2.47 -13.92
N ASN A 36 -9.78 2.47 -12.85
CA ASN A 36 -9.58 1.28 -12.05
C ASN A 36 -10.79 1.11 -11.14
N TRP A 37 -11.78 0.36 -11.59
CA TRP A 37 -13.02 0.11 -10.86
C TRP A 37 -12.78 -0.52 -9.47
N LYS A 38 -11.64 -1.20 -9.25
CA LYS A 38 -11.23 -1.71 -7.93
C LYS A 38 -10.97 -0.59 -6.92
N GLN A 39 -10.60 0.59 -7.41
CA GLN A 39 -10.36 1.82 -6.64
C GLN A 39 -11.58 2.75 -6.63
N MET A 40 -12.69 2.37 -7.25
CA MET A 40 -13.93 3.18 -7.19
C MET A 40 -14.47 3.27 -5.77
N TYR A 41 -14.21 2.23 -4.96
CA TYR A 41 -14.53 2.26 -3.55
C TYR A 41 -13.29 2.02 -2.68
N GLY A 42 -12.98 3.01 -1.86
CA GLY A 42 -11.93 2.94 -0.84
C GLY A 42 -12.29 1.97 0.27
N ARG A 43 -11.32 1.72 1.16
CA ARG A 43 -11.56 0.88 2.35
C ARG A 43 -12.62 1.51 3.27
N SER A 44 -12.66 2.83 3.39
CA SER A 44 -13.65 3.56 4.21
C SER A 44 -15.08 3.29 3.77
N GLU A 45 -15.37 3.40 2.48
CA GLU A 45 -16.72 3.18 1.93
C GLU A 45 -17.16 1.72 2.10
N LYS A 46 -16.23 0.77 1.93
CA LYS A 46 -16.48 -0.65 2.16
C LYS A 46 -16.79 -0.95 3.63
N MET A 47 -16.11 -0.28 4.57
CA MET A 47 -16.41 -0.37 6.01
C MET A 47 -17.81 0.17 6.32
N ILE A 48 -18.17 1.33 5.78
CA ILE A 48 -19.51 1.94 5.95
C ILE A 48 -20.58 0.99 5.42
N ARG A 49 -20.38 0.42 4.23
CA ARG A 49 -21.34 -0.51 3.63
C ARG A 49 -21.52 -1.78 4.45
N ALA A 50 -20.44 -2.34 4.99
CA ALA A 50 -20.51 -3.51 5.85
C ALA A 50 -21.32 -3.21 7.12
N ALA A 51 -21.08 -2.04 7.74
CA ALA A 51 -21.85 -1.59 8.91
C ALA A 51 -23.35 -1.43 8.60
N GLN A 52 -23.71 -0.88 7.44
CA GLN A 52 -25.11 -0.80 6.99
C GLN A 52 -25.78 -2.18 6.83
N LEU A 53 -25.00 -3.19 6.42
CA LEU A 53 -25.47 -4.56 6.25
C LEU A 53 -25.45 -5.37 7.55
N GLY A 54 -25.03 -4.77 8.68
CA GLY A 54 -24.95 -5.47 9.97
C GLY A 54 -23.81 -6.49 10.06
N MET A 55 -22.79 -6.37 9.20
CA MET A 55 -21.62 -7.26 9.19
C MET A 55 -20.31 -6.48 9.33
N GLU A 56 -19.27 -7.13 9.84
CA GLU A 56 -17.94 -6.51 9.91
C GLU A 56 -17.18 -6.70 8.60
N TYR A 57 -16.60 -5.62 8.08
CA TYR A 57 -15.70 -5.72 6.92
C TYR A 57 -14.39 -6.40 7.34
N PRO A 58 -13.84 -7.36 6.57
CA PRO A 58 -12.62 -8.07 6.94
C PRO A 58 -11.46 -7.11 7.20
N LYS A 59 -11.05 -7.02 8.47
CA LYS A 59 -9.88 -6.21 8.88
C LYS A 59 -8.58 -6.98 8.74
N VAL A 60 -8.66 -8.30 8.90
CA VAL A 60 -7.52 -9.22 8.94
C VAL A 60 -7.57 -10.10 7.69
N SER A 61 -6.42 -10.32 7.06
CA SER A 61 -6.32 -11.24 5.92
C SER A 61 -6.45 -12.70 6.38
N ASN A 62 -6.95 -13.58 5.52
CA ASN A 62 -7.05 -15.01 5.82
C ASN A 62 -5.69 -15.61 6.25
N ILE A 63 -4.59 -15.15 5.64
CA ILE A 63 -3.23 -15.60 5.99
C ILE A 63 -2.88 -15.24 7.44
N GLN A 64 -3.24 -14.03 7.88
CA GLN A 64 -3.00 -13.60 9.27
C GLN A 64 -3.86 -14.40 10.26
N LEU A 65 -5.11 -14.72 9.91
CA LEU A 65 -5.97 -15.58 10.73
C LEU A 65 -5.38 -16.99 10.87
N VAL A 66 -4.93 -17.59 9.76
CA VAL A 66 -4.29 -18.91 9.76
C VAL A 66 -3.02 -18.91 10.61
N ARG A 67 -2.17 -17.88 10.48
CA ARG A 67 -0.96 -17.75 11.32
C ARG A 67 -1.30 -17.66 12.80
N LYS A 68 -2.27 -16.82 13.16
CA LYS A 68 -2.72 -16.69 14.55
C LYS A 68 -3.22 -18.02 15.12
N GLY A 69 -3.99 -18.78 14.35
CA GLY A 69 -4.46 -20.12 14.75
C GLY A 69 -3.31 -21.12 14.92
N LEU A 70 -2.30 -21.10 14.04
CA LEU A 70 -1.10 -21.92 14.19
C LEU A 70 -0.30 -21.55 15.44
N ASP A 71 -0.09 -20.25 15.65
CA ASP A 71 0.61 -19.74 16.85
C ASP A 71 -0.13 -20.13 18.13
N GLU A 72 -1.47 -20.06 18.14
CA GLU A 72 -2.31 -20.49 19.26
C GLU A 72 -2.15 -22.00 19.55
N ILE A 73 -2.12 -22.84 18.52
CA ILE A 73 -1.90 -24.29 18.67
C ILE A 73 -0.52 -24.58 19.28
N LEU A 74 0.53 -23.96 18.72
CA LEU A 74 1.92 -24.14 19.19
C LEU A 74 2.18 -23.59 20.58
N SER A 75 1.40 -22.60 21.03
CA SER A 75 1.51 -22.02 22.37
C SER A 75 0.79 -22.79 23.47
N ASN A 76 -0.08 -23.73 23.09
CA ASN A 76 -0.85 -24.57 24.02
C ASN A 76 -0.25 -25.99 24.18
N GLU A 77 0.87 -26.28 23.50
CA GLU A 77 1.74 -27.46 23.68
C GLU A 77 2.96 -27.10 24.54
#